data_AF-A0A5R9NYS6-F1
#
_entry.id   AF-A0A5R9NYS6-F1
#
_cell.length_a   1.000
_cell.length_b   1.000
_cell.length_c   1.000
_cell.angle_alpha   90.00
_cell.angle_beta   90.00
_cell.angle_gamma   90.00
#
_symmetry.space_group_name_H-M   'P 1'
#
loop_
_entity.id
_entity.type
_entity.pdbx_description
1 polymer ?
#
loop_
_entity_poly.entity_id
_entity_poly.type
_entity_poly.pdbx_seq_one_letter_code
_entity_poly.pdbx_strand_id
1 'polypeptide(L)'
;MAVYVDSGRWKFRGMIMCHMLADTEIELHAMAALIGCKREWYQWHASTPHYDLPLFRRQEAIKAGAIEIDRKQTVALIRRIRTGQARFFAVSDEGLKIENSLSVD
;
A
#
# COMPACT_ATOMS: atom_id res chain seq x y z
N MET A 1 9.34 2.51 4.17
CA MET A 1 8.94 2.60 2.76
C MET A 1 8.58 1.19 2.35
N ALA A 2 7.28 0.94 2.18
CA ALA A 2 6.68 -0.39 2.14
C ALA A 2 5.47 -0.47 1.20
N VAL A 3 5.17 -1.70 0.77
CA VAL A 3 3.97 -2.05 0.01
C VAL A 3 3.05 -2.85 0.88
N TYR A 4 1.74 -2.63 0.75
CA TYR A 4 0.71 -3.18 1.59
C TYR A 4 -0.37 -3.84 0.74
N VAL A 5 -0.93 -4.95 1.21
CA VAL A 5 -2.12 -5.56 0.63
C VAL A 5 -3.20 -5.72 1.67
N ASP A 6 -4.41 -5.26 1.35
CA ASP A 6 -5.52 -5.34 2.30
C ASP A 6 -6.19 -6.73 2.32
N SER A 7 -7.02 -6.95 3.33
CA SER A 7 -7.86 -8.13 3.47
C SER A 7 -9.20 -8.01 2.73
N GLY A 8 -9.32 -7.08 1.77
CA GLY A 8 -10.53 -6.82 1.00
C GLY A 8 -10.98 -8.03 0.19
N ARG A 9 -12.29 -8.18 0.02
CA ARG A 9 -12.90 -9.25 -0.79
C ARG A 9 -14.01 -8.68 -1.66
N TRP A 10 -13.61 -7.97 -2.71
CA TRP A 10 -14.52 -7.28 -3.64
C TRP A 10 -14.78 -8.15 -4.87
N LYS A 11 -16.04 -8.35 -5.26
CA LYS A 11 -16.37 -9.14 -6.45
C LYS A 11 -16.18 -8.31 -7.71
N PHE A 12 -15.42 -8.82 -8.68
CA PHE A 12 -15.23 -8.17 -9.99
C PHE A 12 -15.04 -9.22 -11.09
N ARG A 13 -15.93 -9.22 -12.10
CA ARG A 13 -15.85 -10.11 -13.29
C ARG A 13 -15.55 -11.59 -12.95
N GLY A 14 -16.21 -12.11 -11.91
CA GLY A 14 -16.03 -13.51 -11.45
C GLY A 14 -14.82 -13.75 -10.55
N MET A 15 -14.01 -12.72 -10.26
CA MET A 15 -12.89 -12.78 -9.34
C MET A 15 -13.22 -12.10 -8.00
N ILE A 16 -12.42 -12.42 -6.99
CA ILE A 16 -12.38 -11.71 -5.72
C ILE A 16 -11.09 -10.89 -5.70
N MET A 17 -11.23 -9.60 -5.42
CA MET A 17 -10.17 -8.60 -5.47
C MET A 17 -9.87 -8.04 -4.08
N CYS A 18 -8.63 -7.63 -3.87
CA CYS A 18 -8.14 -6.83 -2.75
C CYS A 18 -7.36 -5.63 -3.30
N HIS A 19 -7.00 -4.68 -2.45
CA HIS A 19 -6.18 -3.54 -2.86
C HIS A 19 -4.71 -3.76 -2.53
N MET A 20 -3.83 -3.23 -3.38
CA MET A 20 -2.41 -3.03 -3.11
C MET A 20 -2.08 -1.54 -3.09
N LEU A 21 -1.48 -1.08 -2.00
CA LEU A 21 -1.11 0.32 -1.70
C LEU A 21 0.38 0.39 -1.37
N ALA A 22 0.98 1.58 -1.42
CA ALA A 22 2.37 1.76 -1.01
C ALA A 22 2.62 3.15 -0.45
N ASP A 23 3.76 3.35 0.20
CA ASP A 23 4.21 4.67 0.64
C ASP A 23 4.51 5.60 -0.54
N THR A 24 4.99 5.05 -1.66
CA THR A 24 5.28 5.79 -2.89
C THR A 24 4.75 5.08 -4.15
N GLU A 25 4.47 5.84 -5.21
CA GLU A 25 4.08 5.26 -6.50
C GLU A 25 5.18 4.38 -7.11
N ILE A 26 6.44 4.71 -6.87
CA ILE A 26 7.60 3.96 -7.36
C ILE A 26 7.58 2.54 -6.78
N GLU A 27 7.42 2.40 -5.47
CA GLU A 27 7.32 1.09 -4.82
C GLU A 27 6.08 0.32 -5.27
N LEU A 28 4.96 1.03 -5.44
CA LEU A 28 3.73 0.43 -5.92
C LEU A 28 3.91 -0.18 -7.31
N HIS A 29 4.58 0.52 -8.22
CA HIS A 29 4.88 0.03 -9.58
C HIS A 29 5.92 -1.06 -9.59
N ALA A 30 6.95 -0.96 -8.75
CA ALA A 30 7.96 -2.00 -8.61
C ALA A 30 7.32 -3.34 -8.17
N MET A 31 6.47 -3.31 -7.13
CA MET A 31 5.76 -4.51 -6.70
C MET A 31 4.78 -5.01 -7.76
N ALA A 32 4.03 -4.11 -8.40
CA ALA A 32 3.11 -4.49 -9.47
C ALA A 32 3.83 -5.21 -10.62
N ALA A 33 4.98 -4.70 -11.08
CA ALA A 33 5.79 -5.34 -12.10
C ALA A 33 6.34 -6.69 -11.63
N LEU A 34 6.87 -6.76 -10.39
CA LEU A 34 7.42 -7.97 -9.79
C LEU A 34 6.42 -9.12 -9.75
N ILE A 35 5.17 -8.84 -9.34
CA ILE A 35 4.13 -9.86 -9.27
C ILE A 35 3.40 -10.08 -10.60
N GLY A 36 3.80 -9.39 -11.68
CA GLY A 36 3.27 -9.56 -13.04
C GLY A 36 1.94 -8.85 -13.32
N CYS A 37 1.61 -7.77 -12.59
CA CYS A 37 0.49 -6.89 -12.91
C CYS A 37 0.82 -6.00 -14.12
N LYS A 38 -0.21 -5.66 -14.90
CA LYS A 38 -0.06 -4.71 -16.00
C LYS A 38 -0.14 -3.29 -15.49
N ARG A 39 0.69 -2.39 -16.04
CA ARG A 39 0.68 -0.96 -15.70
C ARG A 39 -0.70 -0.31 -15.88
N GLU A 40 -1.47 -0.77 -16.87
CA GLU A 40 -2.84 -0.31 -17.18
C GLU A 40 -3.86 -0.57 -16.07
N TRP A 41 -3.55 -1.45 -15.10
CA TRP A 41 -4.44 -1.73 -13.96
C TRP A 41 -4.30 -0.70 -12.84
N TYR A 42 -3.34 0.22 -12.96
CA TYR A 42 -3.11 1.27 -11.99
C TYR A 42 -4.27 2.26 -11.93
N GLN A 43 -4.87 2.40 -10.75
CA GLN A 43 -5.99 3.30 -10.48
C GLN A 43 -5.48 4.69 -10.05
N TRP A 44 -4.86 5.42 -10.97
CA TRP A 44 -4.25 6.74 -10.69
C TRP A 44 -5.28 7.83 -10.35
N HIS A 45 -6.48 7.74 -10.94
CA HIS A 45 -7.57 8.70 -10.73
C HIS A 45 -8.40 8.40 -9.47
N ALA A 46 -8.09 7.34 -8.73
CA ALA A 46 -8.75 7.05 -7.47
C ALA A 46 -8.31 8.04 -6.38
N SER A 47 -9.10 8.13 -5.30
CA SER A 47 -8.78 9.01 -4.17
C SER A 47 -7.45 8.70 -3.45
N THR A 48 -6.91 7.50 -3.68
CA THR A 48 -5.55 7.10 -3.31
C THR A 48 -5.07 6.14 -4.39
N PRO A 49 -3.93 6.41 -5.03
CA PRO A 49 -3.48 5.55 -6.12
C PRO A 49 -3.15 4.13 -5.64
N HIS A 50 -3.64 3.13 -6.36
CA HIS A 50 -3.54 1.72 -5.96
C HIS A 50 -3.65 0.77 -7.17
N TYR A 51 -3.46 -0.52 -6.92
CA TYR A 51 -3.85 -1.60 -7.83
C TYR A 51 -4.92 -2.47 -7.17
N ASP A 52 -5.89 -2.93 -7.97
CA ASP A 52 -6.75 -4.04 -7.59
C ASP A 52 -6.07 -5.37 -7.96
N LEU A 53 -5.93 -6.26 -6.98
CA LEU A 53 -5.32 -7.57 -7.15
C LEU A 53 -6.36 -8.68 -7.00
N PRO A 54 -6.45 -9.64 -7.93
CA PRO A 54 -7.13 -10.89 -7.64
C PRO A 54 -6.40 -11.64 -6.51
N LEU A 55 -7.13 -12.45 -5.73
CA LEU A 55 -6.56 -13.10 -4.53
C LEU A 55 -5.28 -13.92 -4.77
N PHE A 56 -5.10 -14.52 -5.96
CA PHE A 56 -3.85 -15.23 -6.26
C PHE A 56 -2.65 -14.27 -6.34
N ARG A 57 -2.82 -13.06 -6.90
CA ARG A 57 -1.75 -12.04 -6.91
C ARG A 57 -1.50 -11.42 -5.55
N ARG A 58 -2.53 -11.37 -4.68
CA ARG A 58 -2.34 -11.01 -3.28
C ARG A 58 -1.32 -11.92 -2.61
N GLN A 59 -1.45 -13.23 -2.80
CA GLN A 59 -0.50 -14.20 -2.26
C GLN A 59 0.91 -14.00 -2.81
N GLU A 60 1.06 -13.72 -4.11
CA GLU A 60 2.36 -13.43 -4.71
C GLU A 60 2.98 -12.12 -4.17
N ALA A 61 2.17 -11.08 -3.95
CA ALA A 61 2.63 -9.84 -3.32
C ALA A 61 3.15 -10.08 -1.90
N ILE A 62 2.46 -10.90 -1.10
CA ILE A 62 2.89 -11.26 0.25
C ILE A 62 4.21 -12.02 0.23
N LYS A 63 4.35 -13.01 -0.65
CA LYS A 63 5.61 -13.75 -0.86
C LYS A 63 6.75 -12.83 -1.29
N ALA A 64 6.44 -11.78 -2.05
CA ALA A 64 7.38 -10.76 -2.48
C ALA A 64 7.67 -9.68 -1.41
N GLY A 65 7.10 -9.78 -0.22
CA GLY A 65 7.37 -8.90 0.92
C GLY A 65 6.35 -7.79 1.15
N ALA A 66 5.19 -7.81 0.48
CA ALA A 66 4.09 -6.91 0.82
C ALA A 66 3.52 -7.25 2.21
N ILE A 67 3.22 -6.20 2.99
CA ILE A 67 2.68 -6.32 4.34
C ILE A 67 1.17 -6.50 4.26
N GLU A 68 0.66 -7.56 4.85
CA GLU A 68 -0.79 -7.75 5.00
C GLU A 68 -1.36 -6.77 6.03
N ILE A 69 -2.44 -6.09 5.66
CA ILE A 69 -3.13 -5.14 6.53
C ILE A 69 -4.63 -5.42 6.61
N ASP A 70 -5.19 -5.17 7.78
CA ASP A 70 -6.62 -5.21 8.00
C ASP A 70 -7.31 -3.91 7.52
N ARG A 71 -8.65 -3.90 7.57
CA ARG A 71 -9.44 -2.73 7.15
C ARG A 71 -9.10 -1.45 7.94
N LYS A 72 -8.82 -1.54 9.25
CA LYS A 72 -8.51 -0.36 10.07
C LYS A 72 -7.16 0.23 9.66
N GLN A 73 -6.17 -0.64 9.44
CA GLN A 73 -4.85 -0.29 8.96
C GLN A 73 -4.91 0.31 7.54
N THR A 74 -5.74 -0.23 6.63
CA THR A 74 -5.97 0.34 5.30
C THR A 74 -6.50 1.77 5.37
N VAL A 75 -7.50 2.03 6.21
CA VAL A 75 -8.04 3.38 6.39
C VAL A 75 -6.99 4.33 6.96
N ALA A 76 -6.20 3.88 7.95
CA ALA A 76 -5.12 4.69 8.52
C ALA A 76 -4.03 5.01 7.48
N LEU A 77 -3.65 4.01 6.67
CA LEU A 77 -2.68 4.16 5.58
C LEU A 77 -3.17 5.15 4.52
N ILE A 78 -4.42 5.01 4.06
CA ILE A 78 -5.03 5.93 3.09
C ILE A 78 -5.03 7.36 3.61
N ARG A 79 -5.41 7.57 4.88
CA ARG A 79 -5.35 8.89 5.52
C ARG A 79 -3.93 9.43 5.50
N ARG A 80 -2.95 8.62 5.89
CA ARG A 80 -1.53 8.98 5.91
C ARG A 80 -1.02 9.42 4.53
N ILE A 81 -1.30 8.65 3.49
CA ILE A 81 -0.91 8.95 2.11
C ILE A 81 -1.53 10.28 1.65
N ARG A 82 -2.82 10.46 1.91
CA ARG A 82 -3.57 11.65 1.47
C ARG A 82 -3.18 12.94 2.19
N THR A 83 -2.79 12.86 3.45
CA THR A 83 -2.36 14.04 4.23
C THR A 83 -0.88 14.33 4.07
N GLY A 84 -0.15 13.55 3.27
CA GLY A 84 1.30 13.71 3.10
C GLY A 84 2.10 13.41 4.37
N GLN A 85 1.52 12.69 5.34
CA GLN A 85 2.18 12.26 6.57
C GLN A 85 3.19 11.15 6.27
N ALA A 86 4.28 11.45 5.59
CA ALA A 86 5.39 10.52 5.49
C ALA A 86 5.98 10.34 6.90
N ARG A 87 6.03 9.10 7.39
CA ARG A 87 6.91 8.80 8.52
C ARG A 87 8.34 8.83 7.99
N PHE A 88 9.06 9.91 8.29
CA PHE A 88 10.51 9.88 8.21
C PHE A 88 10.99 8.90 9.28
N PHE A 89 11.53 7.76 8.87
CA PHE A 89 12.32 6.94 9.77
C PHE A 89 13.67 7.62 9.92
N ALA A 90 13.79 8.51 10.91
CA ALA A 90 15.09 8.92 11.40
C ALA A 90 15.69 7.69 12.11
N VAL A 91 16.72 7.09 11.51
CA VAL A 91 17.52 6.09 12.20
C VAL A 91 18.43 6.86 13.15
N SER A 92 18.18 6.77 14.45
CA SER A 92 19.15 7.10 15.48
C SER A 92 19.55 5.82 16.21
N ASP A 93 20.81 5.74 16.64
CA ASP A 93 21.41 4.57 17.32
C ASP A 93 20.74 4.18 18.65
N GLU A 94 19.73 4.94 19.11
CA GLU A 94 19.01 4.73 20.38
C GLU A 94 17.56 4.29 20.17
N GLY A 95 17.34 3.18 19.46
CA GLY A 95 16.04 2.49 19.45
C GLY A 95 14.87 3.26 18.80
N LEU A 96 13.80 2.52 18.53
CA LEU A 96 12.65 3.00 17.75
C LEU A 96 11.85 4.08 18.48
N LYS A 97 12.19 5.36 18.28
CA LYS A 97 11.31 6.48 18.66
C LYS A 97 10.37 6.81 17.51
N ILE A 98 9.08 6.71 17.79
CA ILE A 98 8.03 7.17 16.89
C ILE A 98 7.88 8.67 17.12
N GLU A 99 8.36 9.49 16.20
CA GLU A 99 8.09 10.93 16.21
C GLU A 99 7.15 11.28 15.06
N ASN A 100 6.02 11.90 15.40
CA ASN A 100 5.01 12.32 14.43
C ASN A 100 5.27 13.79 14.10
N SER A 101 6.12 14.06 13.10
CA SER A 101 6.38 15.43 12.68
C SER A 101 5.26 15.91 11.75
N LEU A 102 4.27 16.58 12.32
CA LEU A 102 3.47 17.58 11.62
C LEU A 102 3.23 18.75 12.58
N SER A 103 4.11 19.75 12.53
CA SER A 103 3.68 21.13 12.74
C SER A 103 3.07 21.58 11.41
N VAL A 104 1.74 21.73 11.39
CA VAL A 104 1.05 22.50 10.36
C VAL A 104 0.53 23.73 11.09
N ASP A 105 1.10 24.89 10.77
CA ASP A 105 0.58 26.19 11.19
C ASP A 105 -0.82 26.44 10.63
#